data_AF-A0A1U9UV37-F1
#
_entry.id   AF-A0A1U9UV37-F1
#
_cell.length_a   1.000
_cell.length_b   1.000
_cell.length_c   1.000
_cell.angle_alpha   90.00
_cell.angle_beta   90.00
_cell.angle_gamma   90.00
#
_symmetry.space_group_name_H-M   'P 1'
#
loop_
_entity.id
_entity.type
_entity.pdbx_description
1 polymer ?
#
loop_
_entity_poly.entity_id
_entity_poly.type
_entity_poly.pdbx_seq_one_letter_code
_entity_poly.pdbx_strand_id
1 'polypeptide(L)'
;MRNLGKGWTAMLGDKPDKPSSINPGTAGRSIDAMNELELMYQICLGDGLELVGDPTQAFAAYDPTAKKLRVYSMNDAYVHMATLGSASKLAVLESAQGEGASFMACGDEVVCALKGVTAKGRTYAEAALRAIAKHQLAIKPE
;
A
#
# COMPACT_ATOMS: atom_id res chain seq x y z
N MET A 1 20.64 -19.22 1.94
CA MET A 1 20.42 -18.03 2.79
C MET A 1 19.85 -16.90 1.93
N ARG A 2 18.63 -16.46 2.30
CA ARG A 2 17.94 -15.16 2.07
C ARG A 2 18.27 -14.31 0.83
N ASN A 3 17.33 -14.26 -0.12
CA ASN A 3 17.06 -13.08 -0.95
C ASN A 3 15.53 -13.01 -1.15
N LEU A 4 14.82 -12.54 -0.13
CA LEU A 4 13.38 -12.78 0.09
C LEU A 4 12.55 -11.48 0.06
N GLY A 5 12.97 -10.43 -0.65
CA GLY A 5 12.22 -9.17 -0.55
C GLY A 5 12.50 -8.06 -1.56
N LYS A 6 13.38 -8.23 -2.56
CA LYS A 6 13.79 -7.08 -3.39
C LYS A 6 12.72 -6.59 -4.35
N GLY A 7 11.92 -7.47 -4.97
CA GLY A 7 10.87 -7.06 -5.91
C GLY A 7 9.66 -6.40 -5.24
N TRP A 8 9.22 -6.95 -4.10
CA TRP A 8 8.06 -6.46 -3.35
C TRP A 8 8.32 -5.17 -2.57
N THR A 9 9.49 -5.06 -1.92
CA THR A 9 9.85 -3.86 -1.15
C THR A 9 10.12 -2.67 -2.08
N ALA A 10 10.58 -2.93 -3.30
CA ALA A 10 10.77 -1.90 -4.33
C ALA A 10 9.45 -1.38 -4.92
N MET A 11 8.39 -2.19 -4.94
CA MET A 11 7.06 -1.78 -5.41
C MET A 11 6.23 -1.04 -4.35
N LEU A 12 6.48 -1.30 -3.07
CA LEU A 12 5.63 -0.83 -1.96
C LEU A 12 6.25 0.27 -1.09
N GLY A 13 7.48 0.70 -1.37
CA GLY A 13 8.12 1.78 -0.62
C GLY A 13 8.26 1.43 0.86
N ASP A 14 9.34 0.70 1.18
CA ASP A 14 9.74 0.32 2.53
C ASP A 14 8.72 -0.47 3.37
N LYS A 15 9.25 -1.13 4.38
CA LYS A 15 8.49 -1.97 5.32
C LYS A 15 7.43 -1.10 6.00
N PRO A 16 6.15 -1.52 6.10
CA PRO A 16 5.23 -0.83 6.98
C PRO A 16 5.73 -1.02 8.40
N ASP A 17 6.13 0.07 9.04
CA ASP A 17 6.10 0.13 10.49
C ASP A 17 4.69 -0.27 10.94
N LYS A 18 4.62 -1.04 12.03
CA LYS A 18 3.36 -1.50 12.63
C LYS A 18 2.34 -0.36 12.62
N PRO A 19 1.03 -0.62 12.45
CA PRO A 19 0.03 0.42 12.61
C PRO A 19 0.15 0.99 14.02
N SER A 20 0.85 2.13 14.12
CA SER A 20 0.88 2.93 15.33
C SER A 20 -0.52 3.50 15.44
N SER A 21 -1.31 2.87 16.29
CA SER A 21 -2.44 3.45 16.96
C SER A 21 -2.21 4.94 17.19
N ILE A 22 -3.11 5.78 16.66
CA ILE A 22 -3.36 7.17 17.07
C ILE A 22 -2.09 7.85 17.61
N ASN A 23 -1.22 8.37 16.74
CA ASN A 23 -0.07 9.15 17.21
C ASN A 23 -0.62 10.42 17.90
N PRO A 24 -0.41 10.59 19.22
CA PRO A 24 -0.82 11.79 19.95
C PRO A 24 0.19 12.94 19.75
N GLY A 25 0.94 12.95 18.63
CA GLY A 25 2.13 13.79 18.42
C GLY A 25 1.88 15.30 18.49
N THR A 26 0.62 15.71 18.45
CA THR A 26 0.17 17.11 18.55
C THR A 26 -0.75 17.37 19.75
N ALA A 27 -1.11 16.35 20.54
CA ALA A 27 -1.98 16.50 21.70
C ALA A 27 -1.25 17.29 22.81
N GLY A 28 -1.51 18.60 22.88
CA GLY A 28 -0.99 19.50 23.91
C GLY A 28 0.08 20.50 23.46
N ARG A 29 0.43 20.57 22.16
CA ARG A 29 1.23 21.68 21.63
C ARG A 29 0.36 22.90 21.37
N SER A 30 0.86 24.10 21.69
CA SER A 30 0.21 25.34 21.27
C SER A 30 0.19 25.41 19.74
N ILE A 31 -0.91 25.90 19.17
CA ILE A 31 -1.04 26.16 17.73
C ILE A 31 0.10 27.07 17.23
N ASP A 32 0.52 28.04 18.04
CA ASP A 32 1.61 28.98 17.70
C ASP A 32 3.00 28.32 17.57
N ALA A 33 3.16 27.09 18.04
CA ALA A 33 4.40 26.34 17.99
C ALA A 33 4.43 25.28 16.87
N MET A 34 3.34 25.14 16.12
CA MET A 34 3.20 24.16 15.04
C MET A 34 3.78 24.68 13.73
N ASN A 35 4.38 23.77 12.95
CA ASN A 35 4.75 24.08 11.57
C ASN A 35 3.53 23.98 10.62
N GLU A 36 3.70 24.37 9.35
CA GLU A 36 2.60 24.40 8.37
C GLU A 36 1.92 23.03 8.15
N LEU A 37 2.66 21.92 8.26
CA LEU A 37 2.13 20.58 8.05
C LEU A 37 1.34 20.11 9.28
N GLU A 38 1.84 20.38 10.49
CA GLU A 38 1.12 20.16 11.75
C GLU A 38 -0.17 20.99 11.79
N LEU A 39 -0.14 22.25 11.33
CA LEU A 39 -1.33 23.10 11.21
C LEU A 39 -2.34 22.54 10.20
N MET A 40 -1.88 22.10 9.01
CA MET A 40 -2.75 21.47 8.01
C MET A 40 -3.42 20.20 8.57
N TYR A 41 -2.69 19.42 9.35
CA TYR A 41 -3.23 18.25 10.03
C TYR A 41 -4.36 18.63 11.01
N GLN A 42 -4.18 19.67 11.84
CA GLN A 42 -5.22 20.14 12.75
C GLN A 42 -6.47 20.63 12.01
N ILE A 43 -6.30 21.33 10.88
CA ILE A 43 -7.43 21.79 10.04
C ILE A 43 -8.20 20.58 9.50
N CYS A 44 -7.50 19.61 8.91
CA CYS A 44 -8.14 18.42 8.36
C CYS A 44 -8.85 17.58 9.44
N LEU A 45 -8.29 17.55 10.66
CA LEU A 45 -8.91 16.90 11.82
C LEU A 45 -10.19 17.64 12.24
N GLY A 46 -10.16 18.97 12.29
CA GLY A 46 -11.32 19.82 12.58
C GLY A 46 -12.44 19.70 11.55
N ASP A 47 -12.06 19.48 10.28
CA ASP A 47 -12.99 19.23 9.17
C ASP A 47 -13.58 17.80 9.16
N GLY A 48 -13.17 16.94 10.10
CA GLY A 48 -13.67 15.58 10.24
C GLY A 48 -13.18 14.62 9.14
N LEU A 49 -12.04 14.90 8.52
CA LEU A 49 -11.43 14.01 7.55
C LEU A 49 -10.80 12.79 8.25
N GLU A 50 -10.77 11.65 7.56
CA GLU A 50 -10.08 10.45 8.07
C GLU A 50 -8.57 10.61 7.83
N LEU A 51 -7.78 10.64 8.90
CA LEU A 51 -6.33 10.91 8.85
C LEU A 51 -5.50 9.67 9.15
N VAL A 52 -4.39 9.50 8.41
CA VAL A 52 -3.37 8.47 8.68
C VAL A 52 -1.97 9.03 8.43
N GLY A 53 -1.00 8.67 9.27
CA GLY A 53 0.41 9.06 9.11
C GLY A 53 0.97 9.89 10.27
N ASP A 54 2.09 10.54 10.04
CA ASP A 54 2.83 11.36 10.99
C ASP A 54 2.84 12.83 10.53
N PRO A 55 2.13 13.75 11.22
CA PRO A 55 2.07 15.15 10.83
C PRO A 55 3.42 15.89 10.91
N THR A 56 4.47 15.27 11.45
CA THR A 56 5.83 15.84 11.42
C THR A 56 6.60 15.50 10.14
N GLN A 57 6.13 14.54 9.35
CA GLN A 57 6.80 14.07 8.12
C GLN A 57 5.85 14.07 6.92
N ALA A 58 4.81 13.25 6.99
CA ALA A 58 3.78 13.14 5.96
C ALA A 58 2.52 12.48 6.53
N PHE A 59 1.35 12.95 6.07
CA PHE A 59 0.07 12.34 6.40
C PHE A 59 -0.87 12.33 5.19
N ALA A 60 -1.83 11.41 5.20
CA ALA A 60 -2.90 11.36 4.22
C ALA A 60 -4.24 11.68 4.90
N ALA A 61 -5.06 12.45 4.18
CA ALA A 61 -6.43 12.77 4.56
C ALA A 61 -7.39 12.23 3.51
N TYR A 62 -8.32 11.37 3.94
CA TYR A 62 -9.39 10.89 3.09
C TYR A 62 -10.67 11.69 3.35
N ASP A 63 -11.20 12.26 2.27
CA ASP A 63 -12.48 12.93 2.23
C ASP A 63 -13.55 11.96 1.71
N PRO A 64 -14.42 11.42 2.58
CA PRO A 64 -15.42 10.44 2.17
C PRO A 64 -16.51 11.05 1.28
N THR A 65 -16.75 12.36 1.39
CA THR A 65 -17.76 13.07 0.61
C THR A 65 -17.27 13.27 -0.82
N ALA A 66 -16.06 13.78 -0.99
CA ALA A 66 -15.45 13.97 -2.31
C ALA A 66 -14.86 12.68 -2.90
N LYS A 67 -14.74 11.62 -2.10
CA LYS A 67 -14.05 10.35 -2.43
C LYS A 67 -12.61 10.59 -2.91
N LYS A 68 -11.90 11.51 -2.27
CA LYS A 68 -10.53 11.88 -2.63
C LYS A 68 -9.58 11.64 -1.47
N LEU A 69 -8.44 11.04 -1.78
CA LEU A 69 -7.29 10.95 -0.89
C LEU A 69 -6.34 12.10 -1.23
N ARG A 70 -5.94 12.87 -0.22
CA ARG A 70 -4.91 13.91 -0.32
C ARG A 70 -3.73 13.47 0.54
N VAL A 71 -2.51 13.64 0.03
CA VAL A 71 -1.28 13.36 0.78
C VAL A 71 -0.54 14.67 0.95
N TYR A 72 -0.18 14.98 2.19
CA TYR A 72 0.54 16.19 2.57
C TYR A 72 1.92 15.81 3.08
N SER A 73 2.94 16.48 2.56
CA SER A 73 4.33 16.38 3.02
C SER A 73 5.04 17.68 2.65
N MET A 74 6.02 18.09 3.45
CA MET A 74 6.97 19.15 3.07
C MET A 74 8.17 18.60 2.28
N ASN A 75 8.32 17.28 2.19
CA ASN A 75 9.42 16.62 1.52
C ASN A 75 8.90 15.41 0.72
N ASP A 76 9.06 15.46 -0.60
CA ASP A 76 8.60 14.42 -1.51
C ASP A 76 9.25 13.05 -1.24
N ALA A 77 10.39 13.01 -0.56
CA ALA A 77 11.03 11.76 -0.15
C ALA A 77 10.16 10.89 0.79
N TYR A 78 9.20 11.48 1.49
CA TYR A 78 8.28 10.76 2.38
C TYR A 78 6.99 10.30 1.68
N VAL A 79 6.80 10.62 0.40
CA VAL A 79 5.58 10.31 -0.34
C VAL A 79 5.89 9.44 -1.55
N HIS A 80 5.37 8.22 -1.56
CA HIS A 80 5.38 7.37 -2.73
C HIS A 80 3.96 7.12 -3.23
N MET A 81 3.63 7.65 -4.42
CA MET A 81 2.33 7.42 -5.04
C MET A 81 2.43 6.28 -6.07
N ALA A 82 1.90 5.11 -5.71
CA ALA A 82 1.80 3.97 -6.62
C ALA A 82 0.35 3.83 -7.13
N THR A 83 0.14 4.04 -8.42
CA THR A 83 -1.16 3.78 -9.06
C THR A 83 -1.21 2.34 -9.57
N LEU A 84 -2.38 1.69 -9.51
CA LEU A 84 -2.56 0.35 -10.08
C LEU A 84 -2.77 0.42 -11.61
N GLY A 85 -1.75 0.91 -12.31
CA GLY A 85 -1.70 0.99 -13.77
C GLY A 85 -1.00 -0.21 -14.42
N SER A 86 -0.67 -0.08 -15.70
CA SER A 86 0.03 -1.12 -16.47
C SER A 86 1.41 -1.48 -15.89
N ALA A 87 2.17 -0.48 -15.42
CA ALA A 87 3.48 -0.71 -14.79
C ALA A 87 3.36 -1.57 -13.52
N SER A 88 2.43 -1.23 -12.62
CA SER A 88 2.18 -2.00 -11.40
C SER A 88 1.68 -3.42 -11.70
N LYS A 89 0.83 -3.58 -12.72
CA LYS A 89 0.37 -4.90 -13.17
C LYS A 89 1.52 -5.74 -13.74
N LEU A 90 2.45 -5.14 -14.47
CA LEU A 90 3.63 -5.82 -14.97
C LEU A 90 4.55 -6.26 -13.82
N ALA A 91 4.80 -5.37 -12.87
CA ALA A 91 5.64 -5.68 -11.70
C ALA A 91 5.04 -6.82 -10.83
N VAL A 92 3.71 -6.89 -10.69
CA VAL A 92 3.02 -8.04 -10.09
C VAL A 92 3.35 -9.34 -10.82
N LEU A 93 3.30 -9.33 -12.16
CA LEU A 93 3.58 -10.52 -12.97
C LEU A 93 5.03 -10.96 -12.86
N GLU A 94 5.96 -10.02 -12.97
CA GLU A 94 7.40 -10.27 -12.81
C GLU A 94 7.68 -10.85 -11.42
N SER A 95 7.02 -10.31 -10.38
CA SER A 95 7.16 -10.84 -9.04
C SER A 95 6.60 -12.25 -8.90
N ALA A 96 5.42 -12.52 -9.46
CA ALA A 96 4.83 -13.87 -9.43
C ALA A 96 5.75 -14.88 -10.14
N GLN A 97 6.25 -14.52 -11.32
CA GLN A 97 7.16 -15.34 -12.11
C GLN A 97 8.49 -15.58 -11.40
N GLY A 98 9.05 -14.54 -10.77
CA GLY A 98 10.25 -14.64 -9.95
C GLY A 98 10.10 -15.59 -8.76
N GLU A 99 8.87 -15.80 -8.29
CA GLU A 99 8.53 -16.78 -7.24
C GLU A 99 8.14 -18.17 -7.79
N GLY A 100 8.27 -18.39 -9.10
CA GLY A 100 7.97 -19.66 -9.76
C GLY A 100 6.50 -19.85 -10.13
N ALA A 101 5.73 -18.77 -10.29
CA ALA A 101 4.36 -18.87 -10.77
C ALA A 101 4.30 -19.43 -12.20
N SER A 102 3.31 -20.28 -12.47
CA SER A 102 2.92 -20.70 -13.81
C SER A 102 1.51 -20.22 -14.13
N PHE A 103 1.26 -19.96 -15.41
CA PHE A 103 0.00 -19.41 -15.89
C PHE A 103 -0.59 -20.29 -16.99
N MET A 104 -1.91 -20.45 -16.96
CA MET A 104 -2.67 -21.17 -17.97
C MET A 104 -3.92 -20.36 -18.34
N ALA A 105 -4.08 -20.02 -19.61
CA ALA A 105 -5.31 -19.43 -20.12
C ALA A 105 -6.34 -20.54 -20.39
N CYS A 106 -7.56 -20.35 -19.94
CA CYS A 106 -8.68 -21.27 -20.12
C CYS A 106 -9.94 -20.47 -20.48
N GLY A 107 -10.24 -20.38 -21.77
CA GLY A 107 -11.30 -19.49 -22.27
C GLY A 107 -11.01 -18.04 -21.90
N ASP A 108 -11.98 -17.39 -21.25
CA ASP A 108 -11.91 -15.99 -20.82
C ASP A 108 -11.27 -15.80 -19.43
N GLU A 109 -10.69 -16.87 -18.87
CA GLU A 109 -10.00 -16.84 -17.58
C GLU A 109 -8.51 -17.17 -17.70
N VAL A 110 -7.72 -16.64 -16.78
CA VAL A 110 -6.34 -17.03 -16.53
C VAL A 110 -6.26 -17.69 -15.17
N VAL A 111 -5.65 -18.86 -15.12
CA VAL A 111 -5.30 -19.58 -13.89
C VAL A 111 -3.82 -19.34 -13.60
N CYS A 112 -3.51 -18.82 -12.41
CA CYS A 112 -2.16 -18.73 -11.88
C CYS A 112 -1.98 -19.81 -10.81
N ALA A 113 -0.95 -20.63 -10.95
CA ALA A 113 -0.48 -21.56 -9.92
C ALA A 113 0.83 -21.03 -9.33
N LEU A 114 0.91 -20.90 -8.01
CA LEU A 114 2.08 -20.40 -7.29
C LEU A 114 2.23 -21.19 -6.00
N LYS A 115 3.37 -21.87 -5.80
CA LYS A 115 3.74 -22.54 -4.53
C LYS A 115 2.59 -23.33 -3.89
N GLY A 116 1.90 -24.15 -4.69
CA GLY A 116 0.81 -25.02 -4.22
C GLY A 116 -0.56 -24.36 -4.09
N VAL A 117 -0.70 -23.05 -4.33
CA VAL A 117 -2.00 -22.39 -4.43
C VAL A 117 -2.36 -22.09 -5.89
N THR A 118 -3.66 -22.12 -6.21
CA THR A 118 -4.18 -21.70 -7.50
C THR A 118 -5.20 -20.57 -7.36
N ALA A 119 -5.20 -19.65 -8.30
CA ALA A 119 -6.20 -18.61 -8.39
C ALA A 119 -6.54 -18.28 -9.84
N LYS A 120 -7.81 -17.94 -10.06
CA LYS A 120 -8.35 -17.53 -11.35
C LYS A 120 -8.52 -16.01 -11.38
N GLY A 121 -8.34 -15.40 -12.55
CA GLY A 121 -8.67 -13.99 -12.79
C GLY A 121 -9.01 -13.77 -14.27
N ARG A 122 -9.62 -12.62 -14.60
CA ARG A 122 -9.91 -12.25 -15.99
C ARG A 122 -8.67 -11.82 -16.76
N THR A 123 -7.60 -11.50 -16.04
CA THR A 123 -6.30 -11.14 -16.60
C THR A 123 -5.20 -11.88 -15.85
N TYR A 124 -4.03 -12.00 -16.47
CA TYR A 124 -2.85 -12.58 -15.83
C TYR A 124 -2.51 -11.86 -14.51
N ALA A 125 -2.55 -10.52 -14.50
CA ALA A 125 -2.22 -9.74 -13.31
C ALA A 125 -3.23 -9.98 -12.17
N GLU A 126 -4.53 -10.10 -12.49
CA GLU A 126 -5.55 -10.43 -11.50
C GLU A 126 -5.36 -11.85 -10.93
N ALA A 127 -5.09 -12.83 -11.80
CA ALA A 127 -4.84 -14.21 -11.37
C ALA A 127 -3.58 -14.29 -10.47
N ALA A 128 -2.51 -13.57 -10.84
CA ALA A 128 -1.29 -13.45 -10.06
C ALA A 128 -1.56 -12.83 -8.68
N LEU A 129 -2.21 -11.66 -8.61
CA LEU A 129 -2.56 -11.00 -7.35
C LEU A 129 -3.32 -11.92 -6.40
N ARG A 130 -4.32 -12.63 -6.92
CA ARG A 130 -5.11 -13.56 -6.13
C ARG A 130 -4.30 -14.76 -5.65
N ALA A 131 -3.43 -15.33 -6.49
CA ALA A 131 -2.58 -16.45 -6.11
C ALA A 131 -1.57 -16.04 -5.02
N ILE A 132 -0.93 -14.90 -5.21
CA ILE A 132 -0.03 -14.29 -4.22
C ILE A 132 -0.75 -14.05 -2.89
N ALA A 133 -1.93 -13.41 -2.91
CA ALA A 133 -2.68 -13.11 -1.69
C ALA A 133 -3.06 -14.40 -0.94
N LYS A 134 -3.55 -15.43 -1.65
CA LYS A 134 -3.82 -16.75 -1.06
C LYS A 134 -2.58 -17.37 -0.43
N HIS A 135 -1.43 -17.28 -1.11
CA HIS A 135 -0.18 -17.81 -0.60
C HIS A 135 0.27 -17.10 0.69
N GLN A 136 0.16 -15.77 0.74
CA GLN A 136 0.51 -14.97 1.91
C GLN A 136 -0.40 -15.27 3.12
N LEU A 137 -1.71 -15.43 2.88
CA LEU A 137 -2.66 -15.81 3.93
C LEU A 137 -2.40 -17.23 4.46
N ALA A 138 -1.94 -18.15 3.61
CA ALA A 138 -1.57 -19.50 4.05
C ALA A 138 -0.27 -19.55 4.87
N ILE A 139 0.59 -18.52 4.80
CA ILE A 139 1.89 -18.46 5.51
C ILE A 139 1.79 -17.76 6.87
N LYS A 140 0.78 -16.93 7.12
CA LYS A 140 0.59 -16.31 8.45
C LYS A 140 -0.26 -17.25 9.33
N PRO A 141 0.32 -18.06 10.23
CA PRO A 141 -0.44 -18.55 11.37
C PRO A 141 -0.73 -17.35 12.28
N GLU A 142 -1.91 -17.37 12.90
CA GLU A 142 -2.33 -16.44 13.96
C GLU A 142 -1.30 -16.35 15.09
#